data_AF-A0A6N2HN79-F1
#
_entry.id   AF-A0A6N2HN79-F1
#
_cell.length_a   1.000
_cell.length_b   1.000
_cell.length_c   1.000
_cell.angle_alpha   90.00
_cell.angle_beta   90.00
_cell.angle_gamma   90.00
#
_symmetry.space_group_name_H-M   'P 1'
#
loop_
_entity.id
_entity.type
_entity.pdbx_description
1 polymer ?
#
loop_
_entity_poly.entity_id
_entity_poly.type
_entity_poly.pdbx_seq_one_letter_code
_entity_poly.pdbx_strand_id
1 'polypeptide(L)'
;MGIYYLAKAQRDLGRTGASRRGMQLVADGGGRLAPAARRGLAHLARLDGDFPTALATAQTLGWPGRHHRVMGDVWWIQGDMNQAATAYEAARHDAEQHGVAGEQATSQAQRAFVLAFTDPRRADDELETAQQLLDGLDLRATTLTTQIAALVRDAGTTPDVEDRARALQAEAAAAGIVAAQAMTHLAVCFHHAVRNDHTRAGAAISRLRDLTRDHYTYYADIAQFMTDVPLDQVSGARWLDSEQHTRDRWRSLVTARQAHHSGR
;
A
#
# COMPACT_ATOMS: atom_id res chain seq x y z
N MET A 1 27.09 -8.50 -6.95
CA MET A 1 25.97 -9.35 -6.47
C MET A 1 25.82 -9.32 -4.95
N GLY A 2 26.85 -9.62 -4.15
CA GLY A 2 26.73 -9.70 -2.68
C GLY A 2 26.20 -8.43 -1.99
N ILE A 3 26.61 -7.24 -2.46
CA ILE A 3 26.18 -5.95 -1.90
C ILE A 3 24.66 -5.76 -2.02
N TYR A 4 24.04 -6.19 -3.12
CA TYR A 4 22.60 -6.07 -3.30
C TYR A 4 21.82 -6.89 -2.28
N TYR A 5 22.21 -8.16 -2.08
CA TYR A 5 21.53 -9.03 -1.12
C TYR A 5 21.77 -8.59 0.33
N LEU A 6 22.97 -8.08 0.64
CA LEU A 6 23.24 -7.44 1.93
C LEU A 6 22.34 -6.21 2.15
N ALA A 7 22.20 -5.35 1.15
CA ALA A 7 21.34 -4.17 1.23
C ALA A 7 19.87 -4.57 1.46
N LYS A 8 19.39 -5.64 0.82
CA LYS A 8 18.05 -6.20 1.11
C LYS A 8 17.93 -6.67 2.55
N ALA A 9 18.86 -7.50 3.02
CA ALA A 9 18.86 -8.00 4.38
C ALA A 9 18.91 -6.88 5.42
N GLN A 10 19.71 -5.84 5.17
CA GLN A 10 19.77 -4.65 6.03
C GLN A 10 18.43 -3.94 6.14
N ARG A 11 17.69 -3.80 5.04
CA ARG A 11 16.32 -3.24 5.07
C ARG A 11 15.40 -4.12 5.91
N ASP A 12 15.44 -5.43 5.69
CA ASP A 12 14.57 -6.38 6.39
C ASP A 12 14.88 -6.42 7.91
N LEU A 13 16.10 -6.03 8.31
CA LEU A 13 16.54 -5.83 9.69
C LEU A 13 16.34 -4.39 10.23
N GLY A 14 15.60 -3.53 9.52
CA GLY A 14 15.35 -2.13 9.92
C GLY A 14 16.54 -1.19 9.78
N ARG A 15 17.67 -1.63 9.22
CA ARG A 15 18.88 -0.82 8.99
C ARG A 15 18.79 -0.03 7.69
N THR A 16 17.76 0.82 7.57
CA THR A 16 17.38 1.54 6.33
C THR A 16 18.51 2.40 5.77
N GLY A 17 19.29 3.11 6.61
CA GLY A 17 20.41 3.91 6.15
C GLY A 17 21.56 3.09 5.54
N ALA A 18 21.84 1.91 6.07
CA ALA A 18 22.83 0.99 5.50
C ALA A 18 22.32 0.39 4.18
N SER A 19 21.04 -0.01 4.15
CA SER A 19 20.38 -0.49 2.94
C SER A 19 20.43 0.54 1.82
N ARG A 20 20.12 1.81 2.12
CA ARG A 20 20.16 2.92 1.15
C ARG A 20 21.53 3.06 0.50
N ARG A 21 22.60 3.08 1.29
CA ARG A 21 23.99 3.14 0.76
C ARG A 21 24.31 1.94 -0.12
N GLY A 22 23.93 0.74 0.30
CA GLY A 22 24.17 -0.48 -0.49
C GLY A 22 23.38 -0.49 -1.80
N MET A 23 22.12 -0.07 -1.79
CA MET A 23 21.29 0.06 -2.99
C MET A 23 21.84 1.13 -3.94
N GLN A 24 22.27 2.27 -3.41
CA GLN A 24 22.89 3.34 -4.21
C GLN A 24 24.13 2.84 -4.94
N LEU A 25 25.04 2.17 -4.23
CA LEU A 25 26.26 1.61 -4.80
C LEU A 25 25.96 0.61 -5.94
N VAL A 26 24.93 -0.23 -5.78
CA VAL A 26 24.51 -1.18 -6.84
C VAL A 26 23.84 -0.45 -8.02
N ALA A 27 23.05 0.59 -7.76
CA ALA A 27 22.39 1.38 -8.80
C ALA A 27 23.39 2.17 -9.66
N ASP A 28 24.42 2.74 -9.02
CA ASP A 28 25.48 3.53 -9.66
C ASP A 28 26.46 2.65 -10.44
N GLY A 29 26.75 1.45 -9.92
CA GLY A 29 27.60 0.47 -10.59
C GLY A 29 26.98 -0.17 -11.85
N GLY A 30 25.68 0.06 -12.10
CA GLY A 30 24.99 -0.47 -13.28
C GLY A 30 24.81 -2.00 -13.27
N GLY A 31 24.63 -2.57 -14.46
CA GLY A 31 24.46 -4.01 -14.67
C GLY A 31 23.10 -4.57 -14.26
N ARG A 32 22.99 -5.90 -14.24
CA ARG A 32 21.72 -6.63 -14.16
C ARG A 32 20.87 -6.31 -12.92
N LEU A 33 21.50 -5.94 -11.79
CA LEU A 33 20.80 -5.65 -10.54
C LEU A 33 20.49 -4.16 -10.33
N ALA A 34 21.03 -3.25 -11.15
CA ALA A 34 20.80 -1.81 -10.98
C ALA A 34 19.31 -1.42 -11.02
N PRO A 35 18.47 -1.96 -11.93
CA PRO A 35 17.03 -1.65 -11.91
C PRO A 35 16.35 -2.08 -10.61
N ALA A 36 16.71 -3.25 -10.09
CA ALA A 36 16.16 -3.76 -8.83
C ALA A 36 16.63 -2.95 -7.62
N ALA A 37 17.86 -2.41 -7.66
CA ALA A 37 18.40 -1.53 -6.64
C ALA A 37 17.73 -0.14 -6.66
N ARG A 38 17.50 0.45 -7.84
CA ARG A 38 16.75 1.71 -7.99
C ARG A 38 15.31 1.58 -7.50
N ARG A 39 14.65 0.46 -7.80
CA ARG A 39 13.35 0.12 -7.21
C ARG A 39 13.43 0.05 -5.68
N GLY A 40 14.50 -0.53 -5.15
CA GLY A 40 14.78 -0.55 -3.71
C GLY A 40 14.91 0.84 -3.09
N LEU A 41 15.56 1.78 -3.78
CA LEU A 41 15.66 3.18 -3.37
C LEU A 41 14.30 3.88 -3.36
N ALA A 42 13.45 3.68 -4.39
CA ALA A 42 12.09 4.21 -4.40
C ALA A 42 11.26 3.69 -3.21
N HIS A 43 11.40 2.40 -2.89
CA HIS A 43 10.74 1.82 -1.72
C HIS A 43 11.26 2.40 -0.40
N LEU A 44 12.59 2.60 -0.25
CA LEU A 44 13.18 3.21 0.94
C LEU A 44 12.75 4.68 1.11
N ALA A 45 12.62 5.44 0.02
CA ALA A 45 12.08 6.81 0.06
C ALA A 45 10.62 6.78 0.52
N ARG A 46 9.82 5.82 0.03
CA ARG A 46 8.45 5.63 0.47
C ARG A 46 8.36 5.28 1.95
N LEU A 47 9.22 4.41 2.48
CA LEU A 47 9.26 4.07 3.92
C LEU A 47 9.46 5.29 4.80
N ASP A 48 10.30 6.24 4.36
CA ASP A 48 10.60 7.50 5.06
C ASP A 48 9.50 8.57 4.86
N GLY A 49 8.45 8.29 4.09
CA GLY A 49 7.43 9.28 3.74
C GLY A 49 7.91 10.35 2.74
N ASP A 50 9.02 10.13 2.03
CA ASP A 50 9.54 11.05 1.01
C ASP A 50 8.95 10.73 -0.37
N PHE A 51 7.66 11.05 -0.55
CA PHE A 51 6.92 10.71 -1.78
C PHE A 51 7.45 11.42 -3.03
N PRO A 52 7.93 12.69 -3.00
CA PRO A 52 8.56 13.32 -4.16
C PRO A 52 9.77 12.52 -4.67
N THR A 53 10.67 12.10 -3.77
CA THR A 53 11.82 11.29 -4.15
C THR A 53 11.39 9.91 -4.66
N ALA A 54 10.39 9.29 -4.02
CA ALA A 54 9.86 8.00 -4.46
C ALA A 54 9.27 8.08 -5.88
N LEU A 55 8.47 9.11 -6.18
CA LEU A 55 7.87 9.32 -7.49
C LEU A 55 8.93 9.64 -8.55
N ALA A 56 9.85 10.57 -8.27
CA ALA A 56 10.92 10.91 -9.18
C ALA A 56 11.77 9.69 -9.51
N THR A 57 12.10 8.86 -8.50
CA THR A 57 12.79 7.60 -8.73
C THR A 57 11.96 6.66 -9.60
N ALA A 58 10.67 6.48 -9.30
CA ALA A 58 9.76 5.61 -10.06
C ALA A 58 9.66 6.00 -11.54
N GLN A 59 9.63 7.29 -11.86
CA GLN A 59 9.59 7.81 -13.23
C GLN A 59 10.85 7.49 -14.05
N THR A 60 11.99 7.29 -13.39
CA THR A 60 13.24 6.86 -14.05
C THR A 60 13.35 5.34 -14.20
N LEU A 61 12.47 4.58 -13.56
CA LEU A 61 12.47 3.14 -13.69
C LEU A 61 11.92 2.78 -15.08
N GLY A 62 12.56 1.82 -15.74
CA GLY A 62 11.94 1.11 -16.86
C GLY A 62 11.13 -0.10 -16.36
N TRP A 63 10.62 -0.90 -17.30
CA TRP A 63 9.98 -2.19 -17.00
C TRP A 63 10.77 -3.09 -16.03
N PRO A 64 12.10 -3.29 -16.17
CA PRO A 64 12.87 -4.11 -15.23
C PRO A 64 12.84 -3.59 -13.77
N GLY A 65 12.58 -2.30 -13.59
CA GLY A 65 12.38 -1.66 -12.29
C GLY A 65 10.93 -1.69 -11.78
N ARG A 66 9.98 -2.23 -12.57
CA ARG A 66 8.54 -2.26 -12.28
C ARG A 66 7.94 -0.86 -12.10
N HIS A 67 8.34 0.07 -12.97
CA HIS A 67 8.01 1.49 -12.86
C HIS A 67 6.53 1.77 -12.60
N HIS A 68 5.62 1.22 -13.42
CA HIS A 68 4.18 1.35 -13.26
C HIS A 68 3.69 0.89 -11.88
N ARG A 69 4.17 -0.26 -11.37
CA ARG A 69 3.77 -0.74 -10.04
C ARG A 69 4.25 0.19 -8.93
N VAL A 70 5.48 0.70 -9.04
CA VAL A 70 6.02 1.64 -8.04
C VAL A 70 5.29 2.98 -8.09
N MET A 71 4.87 3.45 -9.27
CA MET A 71 4.02 4.63 -9.39
C MET A 71 2.67 4.40 -8.70
N GLY A 72 2.05 3.23 -8.91
CA GLY A 72 0.84 2.83 -8.19
C GLY A 72 1.04 2.87 -6.68
N ASP A 73 2.15 2.29 -6.18
CA ASP A 73 2.52 2.28 -4.75
C ASP A 73 2.64 3.70 -4.14
N VAL A 74 2.94 4.72 -4.95
CA VAL A 74 3.02 6.12 -4.52
C VAL A 74 1.64 6.79 -4.57
N TRP A 75 0.92 6.66 -5.69
CA TRP A 75 -0.34 7.37 -5.90
C TRP A 75 -1.44 6.99 -4.91
N TRP A 76 -1.55 5.72 -4.54
CA TRP A 76 -2.60 5.30 -3.62
C TRP A 76 -2.41 5.91 -2.23
N ILE A 77 -1.17 6.12 -1.79
CA ILE A 77 -0.85 6.78 -0.53
C ILE A 77 -1.32 8.23 -0.54
N GLN A 78 -1.27 8.90 -1.69
CA GLN A 78 -1.77 10.26 -1.86
C GLN A 78 -3.31 10.33 -1.91
N GLY A 79 -4.02 9.21 -1.77
CA GLY A 79 -5.46 9.14 -1.89
C GLY A 79 -5.97 9.14 -3.34
N ASP A 80 -5.08 9.13 -4.34
CA ASP A 80 -5.47 9.10 -5.77
C ASP A 80 -5.61 7.66 -6.26
N MET A 81 -6.76 7.06 -5.96
CA MET A 81 -7.06 5.67 -6.31
C MET A 81 -7.18 5.45 -7.81
N ASN A 82 -7.58 6.48 -8.58
CA ASN A 82 -7.73 6.37 -10.03
C ASN A 82 -6.37 6.30 -10.73
N GLN A 83 -5.44 7.20 -10.36
CA GLN A 83 -4.07 7.14 -10.88
C GLN A 83 -3.36 5.86 -10.42
N ALA A 84 -3.57 5.43 -9.17
CA ALA A 84 -3.01 4.18 -8.68
C ALA A 84 -3.55 2.96 -9.47
N ALA A 85 -4.86 2.87 -9.67
CA ALA A 85 -5.48 1.78 -10.41
C ALA A 85 -5.00 1.71 -11.86
N THR A 86 -4.87 2.87 -12.51
CA THR A 86 -4.35 2.98 -13.89
C THR A 86 -2.90 2.49 -13.95
N ALA A 87 -2.06 2.90 -13.00
CA ALA A 87 -0.67 2.48 -12.94
C ALA A 87 -0.55 0.95 -12.68
N TYR A 88 -1.37 0.38 -11.81
CA TYR A 88 -1.38 -1.07 -11.59
C TYR A 88 -1.89 -1.86 -12.80
N GLU A 89 -2.83 -1.30 -13.58
CA GLU A 89 -3.26 -1.91 -14.85
C GLU A 89 -2.13 -1.98 -15.87
N ALA A 90 -1.42 -0.86 -16.05
CA ALA A 90 -0.28 -0.81 -16.94
C ALA A 90 0.82 -1.78 -16.48
N ALA A 91 1.05 -1.89 -15.17
CA ALA A 91 1.98 -2.86 -14.60
C ALA A 91 1.56 -4.31 -14.86
N ARG A 92 0.26 -4.63 -14.76
CA ARG A 92 -0.30 -5.95 -15.08
C ARG A 92 -0.09 -6.26 -16.57
N HIS A 93 -0.38 -5.31 -17.45
CA HIS A 93 -0.21 -5.48 -18.89
C HIS A 93 1.26 -5.68 -19.27
N ASP A 94 2.18 -4.89 -18.72
CA ASP A 94 3.61 -5.11 -18.93
C ASP A 94 4.05 -6.50 -18.45
N ALA A 95 3.53 -6.96 -17.31
CA ALA A 95 3.83 -8.29 -16.77
C ALA A 95 3.35 -9.41 -17.67
N GLU A 96 2.14 -9.27 -18.21
CA GLU A 96 1.55 -10.19 -19.18
C GLU A 96 2.40 -10.24 -20.47
N GLN A 97 2.74 -9.08 -21.04
CA GLN A 97 3.58 -8.98 -22.25
C GLN A 97 4.95 -9.66 -22.09
N HIS A 98 5.51 -9.61 -20.88
CA HIS A 98 6.82 -10.20 -20.58
C HIS A 98 6.74 -11.59 -19.94
N GLY A 99 5.54 -12.19 -19.84
CA GLY A 99 5.34 -13.54 -19.30
C GLY A 99 5.72 -13.70 -17.81
N VAL A 100 5.54 -12.66 -17.00
CA VAL A 100 5.86 -12.70 -15.56
C VAL A 100 4.59 -12.83 -14.71
N ALA A 101 4.08 -14.06 -14.58
CA ALA A 101 2.83 -14.35 -13.86
C ALA A 101 2.78 -13.77 -12.43
N GLY A 102 3.86 -13.88 -11.66
CA GLY A 102 3.87 -13.36 -10.29
C GLY A 102 3.79 -11.84 -10.18
N GLU A 103 4.33 -11.10 -11.16
CA GLU A 103 4.15 -9.65 -11.21
C GLU A 103 2.73 -9.30 -11.65
N GLN A 104 2.18 -10.05 -12.62
CA GLN A 104 0.79 -9.87 -13.08
C GLN A 104 -0.20 -10.04 -11.93
N ALA A 105 -0.08 -11.13 -11.16
CA ALA A 105 -0.90 -11.37 -9.97
C ALA A 105 -0.72 -10.28 -8.91
N THR A 106 0.51 -9.81 -8.69
CA THR A 106 0.80 -8.74 -7.72
C THR A 106 0.15 -7.42 -8.13
N SER A 107 0.30 -7.01 -9.39
CA SER A 107 -0.31 -5.79 -9.91
C SER A 107 -1.84 -5.87 -9.88
N GLN A 108 -2.42 -7.03 -10.19
CA GLN A 108 -3.87 -7.23 -10.10
C GLN A 108 -4.39 -7.12 -8.66
N ALA A 109 -3.73 -7.76 -7.70
CA ALA A 109 -4.11 -7.67 -6.28
C ALA A 109 -4.04 -6.22 -5.76
N GLN A 110 -3.02 -5.46 -6.17
CA GLN A 110 -2.89 -4.05 -5.80
C GLN A 110 -3.94 -3.16 -6.46
N ARG A 111 -4.32 -3.46 -7.71
CA ARG A 111 -5.44 -2.79 -8.39
C ARG A 111 -6.76 -3.03 -7.67
N ALA A 112 -7.06 -4.28 -7.33
CA ALA A 112 -8.24 -4.64 -6.55
C ALA A 112 -8.27 -3.89 -5.20
N PHE A 113 -7.12 -3.83 -4.51
CA PHE A 113 -6.99 -3.10 -3.24
C PHE A 113 -7.35 -1.62 -3.35
N VAL A 114 -6.84 -0.90 -4.35
CA VAL A 114 -7.13 0.54 -4.48
C VAL A 114 -8.57 0.81 -4.95
N LEU A 115 -9.09 -0.03 -5.85
CA LEU A 115 -10.47 0.12 -6.32
C LEU A 115 -11.49 -0.19 -5.22
N ALA A 116 -11.15 -1.08 -4.29
CA ALA A 116 -11.98 -1.38 -3.12
C ALA A 116 -12.28 -0.17 -2.24
N PHE A 117 -11.41 0.86 -2.20
CA PHE A 117 -11.71 2.12 -1.51
C PHE A 117 -12.77 2.97 -2.23
N THR A 118 -12.84 2.89 -3.55
CA THR A 118 -13.73 3.72 -4.38
C THR A 118 -15.08 3.07 -4.65
N ASP A 119 -15.09 1.86 -5.21
CA ASP A 119 -16.29 1.19 -5.72
C ASP A 119 -16.23 -0.30 -5.36
N PRO A 120 -17.00 -0.74 -4.34
CA PRO A 120 -17.03 -2.14 -3.91
C PRO A 120 -17.41 -3.12 -5.01
N ARG A 121 -18.31 -2.72 -5.92
CA ARG A 121 -18.80 -3.61 -6.98
C ARG A 121 -17.73 -3.82 -8.04
N ARG A 122 -17.07 -2.74 -8.48
CA ARG A 122 -15.90 -2.89 -9.37
C ARG A 122 -14.78 -3.67 -8.72
N ALA A 123 -14.63 -3.58 -7.40
CA ALA A 123 -13.61 -4.34 -6.69
C ALA A 123 -13.87 -5.85 -6.70
N ASP A 124 -15.12 -6.32 -6.82
CA ASP A 124 -15.44 -7.75 -6.89
C ASP A 124 -14.83 -8.42 -8.14
N ASP A 125 -15.02 -7.82 -9.31
CA ASP A 125 -14.46 -8.33 -10.58
C ASP A 125 -12.91 -8.39 -10.52
N GLU A 126 -12.31 -7.37 -9.91
CA GLU A 126 -10.86 -7.23 -9.80
C GLU A 126 -10.29 -8.22 -8.76
N LEU A 127 -11.02 -8.51 -7.69
CA LEU A 127 -10.70 -9.53 -6.69
C LEU A 127 -10.81 -10.94 -7.27
N GLU A 128 -11.84 -11.22 -8.05
CA GLU A 128 -11.99 -12.51 -8.74
C GLU A 128 -10.81 -12.75 -9.68
N THR A 129 -10.46 -11.75 -10.48
CA THR A 129 -9.30 -11.82 -11.38
C THR A 129 -7.99 -11.99 -10.60
N ALA A 130 -7.83 -11.30 -9.46
CA ALA A 130 -6.65 -11.47 -8.60
C ALA A 130 -6.53 -12.90 -8.07
N GLN A 131 -7.64 -13.51 -7.66
CA GLN A 131 -7.68 -14.87 -7.16
C GLN A 131 -7.30 -15.86 -8.27
N GLN A 132 -7.89 -15.73 -9.46
CA GLN A 132 -7.56 -16.59 -10.61
C GLN A 132 -6.07 -16.50 -11.00
N LEU A 133 -5.48 -15.30 -10.96
CA LEU A 133 -4.06 -15.13 -11.26
C LEU A 133 -3.13 -15.66 -10.15
N LEU A 134 -3.63 -15.78 -8.92
CA LEU A 134 -2.90 -16.36 -7.80
C LEU A 134 -2.95 -17.88 -7.79
N ASP A 135 -3.90 -18.50 -8.49
CA ASP A 135 -4.05 -19.94 -8.51
C ASP A 135 -2.78 -20.61 -9.05
N GLY A 136 -2.21 -21.51 -8.24
CA GLY A 136 -0.95 -22.18 -8.54
C GLY A 136 0.33 -21.38 -8.26
N LEU A 137 0.24 -20.17 -7.69
CA LEU A 137 1.38 -19.38 -7.26
C LEU A 137 1.54 -19.36 -5.73
N ASP A 138 2.78 -19.50 -5.25
CA ASP A 138 3.11 -19.29 -3.83
C ASP A 138 3.59 -17.84 -3.60
N LEU A 139 2.63 -16.93 -3.44
CA LEU A 139 2.88 -15.50 -3.25
C LEU A 139 2.15 -14.96 -2.02
N ARG A 140 2.59 -15.39 -0.83
CA ARG A 140 1.94 -15.05 0.46
C ARG A 140 1.61 -13.56 0.62
N ALA A 141 2.54 -12.66 0.32
CA ALA A 141 2.30 -11.21 0.45
C ALA A 141 1.16 -10.73 -0.46
N THR A 142 1.09 -11.25 -1.69
CA THR A 142 0.06 -10.89 -2.66
C THR A 142 -1.30 -11.49 -2.29
N THR A 143 -1.32 -12.71 -1.75
CA THR A 143 -2.53 -13.31 -1.18
C THR A 143 -3.08 -12.47 -0.04
N LEU A 144 -2.21 -12.02 0.89
CA LEU A 144 -2.61 -11.12 1.96
C LEU A 144 -3.16 -9.80 1.40
N THR A 145 -2.52 -9.17 0.41
CA THR A 145 -3.05 -7.96 -0.23
C THR A 145 -4.45 -8.16 -0.81
N THR A 146 -4.72 -9.30 -1.44
CA THR A 146 -6.04 -9.63 -1.99
C THR A 146 -7.09 -9.78 -0.88
N GLN A 147 -6.73 -10.40 0.25
CA GLN A 147 -7.61 -10.51 1.41
C GLN A 147 -7.86 -9.16 2.10
N ILE A 148 -6.85 -8.28 2.16
CA ILE A 148 -7.01 -6.90 2.65
C ILE A 148 -7.95 -6.12 1.73
N ALA A 149 -7.83 -6.27 0.41
CA ALA A 149 -8.73 -5.64 -0.54
C ALA A 149 -10.19 -6.05 -0.30
N ALA A 150 -10.45 -7.33 0.00
CA ALA A 150 -11.79 -7.80 0.39
C ALA A 150 -12.28 -7.16 1.71
N LEU A 151 -11.39 -6.93 2.70
CA LEU A 151 -11.76 -6.19 3.92
C LEU A 151 -12.16 -4.74 3.62
N VAL A 152 -11.40 -4.06 2.75
CA VAL A 152 -11.69 -2.68 2.35
C VAL A 152 -13.00 -2.59 1.58
N ARG A 153 -13.27 -3.56 0.70
CA ARG A 153 -14.55 -3.66 -0.03
C ARG A 153 -15.72 -3.74 0.95
N ASP A 154 -15.62 -4.58 1.98
CA ASP A 154 -16.66 -4.84 2.99
C ASP A 154 -16.72 -3.77 4.11
N ALA A 155 -15.85 -2.76 4.05
CA ALA A 155 -15.72 -1.73 5.06
C ALA A 155 -17.04 -0.93 5.20
N GLY A 156 -17.55 -0.86 6.43
CA GLY A 156 -18.78 -0.16 6.78
C GLY A 156 -20.07 -0.95 6.55
N THR A 157 -20.05 -2.08 5.82
CA THR A 157 -21.27 -2.87 5.54
C THR A 157 -21.37 -4.12 6.40
N THR A 158 -20.28 -4.87 6.55
CA THR A 158 -20.31 -6.20 7.14
C THR A 158 -19.89 -6.17 8.61
N PRO A 159 -20.59 -6.85 9.53
CA PRO A 159 -20.28 -6.79 10.96
C PRO A 159 -19.01 -7.56 11.36
N ASP A 160 -18.52 -8.48 10.53
CA ASP A 160 -17.40 -9.38 10.84
C ASP A 160 -16.02 -8.85 10.38
N VAL A 161 -15.95 -7.62 9.84
CA VAL A 161 -14.72 -7.03 9.31
C VAL A 161 -13.61 -7.00 10.36
N GLU A 162 -13.93 -6.68 11.62
CA GLU A 162 -12.95 -6.66 12.70
C GLU A 162 -12.39 -8.07 13.01
N ASP A 163 -13.23 -9.10 12.95
CA ASP A 163 -12.84 -10.47 13.26
C ASP A 163 -11.92 -11.03 12.15
N ARG A 164 -12.30 -10.79 10.89
CA ARG A 164 -11.48 -11.13 9.72
C ARG A 164 -10.16 -10.35 9.72
N ALA A 165 -10.18 -9.08 10.09
CA ALA A 165 -8.95 -8.29 10.23
C ALA A 165 -8.02 -8.85 11.32
N ARG A 166 -8.54 -9.31 12.46
CA ARG A 166 -7.71 -9.96 13.50
C ARG A 166 -7.07 -11.25 13.00
N ALA A 167 -7.81 -12.09 12.28
CA ALA A 167 -7.27 -13.30 11.67
C ALA A 167 -6.15 -12.97 10.68
N LEU A 168 -6.38 -11.97 9.82
CA LEU A 168 -5.41 -11.52 8.82
C LEU A 168 -4.15 -10.90 9.44
N GLN A 169 -4.28 -10.19 10.55
CA GLN A 169 -3.15 -9.69 11.32
C GLN A 169 -2.31 -10.82 11.90
N ALA A 170 -2.93 -11.86 12.46
CA ALA A 170 -2.21 -13.01 12.97
C ALA A 170 -1.44 -13.73 11.86
N GLU A 171 -2.05 -13.88 10.66
CA GLU A 171 -1.38 -14.46 9.50
C GLU A 171 -0.21 -13.60 9.02
N ALA A 172 -0.41 -12.29 8.88
CA ALA A 172 0.66 -11.36 8.48
C ALA A 172 1.79 -11.30 9.51
N ALA A 173 1.50 -11.49 10.81
CA ALA A 173 2.49 -11.63 11.87
C ALA A 173 3.28 -12.93 11.78
N ALA A 174 2.60 -14.06 11.60
CA ALA A 174 3.26 -15.35 11.39
C ALA A 174 4.18 -15.34 10.16
N ALA A 175 3.79 -14.61 9.10
CA ALA A 175 4.59 -14.44 7.89
C ALA A 175 5.70 -13.37 7.99
N GLY A 176 5.74 -12.57 9.06
CA GLY A 176 6.69 -11.47 9.22
C GLY A 176 6.48 -10.30 8.25
N ILE A 177 5.28 -10.13 7.68
CA ILE A 177 4.98 -9.13 6.66
C ILE A 177 4.36 -7.88 7.30
N VAL A 178 5.22 -7.01 7.83
CA VAL A 178 4.82 -5.77 8.53
C VAL A 178 3.91 -4.88 7.67
N ALA A 179 4.20 -4.77 6.36
CA ALA A 179 3.38 -3.97 5.47
C ALA A 179 1.92 -4.46 5.41
N ALA A 180 1.69 -5.78 5.43
CA ALA A 180 0.36 -6.35 5.42
C ALA A 180 -0.37 -6.13 6.75
N GLN A 181 0.34 -6.21 7.89
CA GLN A 181 -0.24 -5.84 9.19
C GLN A 181 -0.70 -4.38 9.20
N ALA A 182 0.14 -3.46 8.71
CA ALA A 182 -0.17 -2.04 8.68
C ALA A 182 -1.34 -1.73 7.73
N MET A 183 -1.35 -2.31 6.53
CA MET A 183 -2.48 -2.17 5.59
C MET A 183 -3.79 -2.76 6.14
N THR A 184 -3.73 -3.87 6.91
CA THR A 184 -4.91 -4.44 7.57
C THR A 184 -5.46 -3.49 8.64
N HIS A 185 -4.58 -2.90 9.47
CA HIS A 185 -5.00 -1.88 10.43
C HIS A 185 -5.57 -0.62 9.77
N LEU A 186 -5.01 -0.21 8.63
CA LEU A 186 -5.55 0.91 7.85
C LEU A 186 -6.96 0.60 7.31
N ALA A 187 -7.20 -0.63 6.85
CA ALA A 187 -8.54 -1.08 6.43
C ALA A 187 -9.56 -1.03 7.59
N VAL A 188 -9.15 -1.38 8.81
CA VAL A 188 -9.98 -1.24 10.02
C VAL A 188 -10.26 0.23 10.34
N CYS A 189 -9.27 1.12 10.21
CA CYS A 189 -9.48 2.56 10.38
C CYS A 189 -10.50 3.08 9.36
N PHE A 190 -10.38 2.68 8.09
CA PHE A 190 -11.34 3.02 7.04
C PHE A 190 -12.75 2.51 7.36
N HIS A 191 -12.89 1.26 7.82
CA HIS A 191 -14.16 0.69 8.25
C HIS A 191 -14.84 1.54 9.34
N HIS A 192 -14.11 1.93 10.39
CA HIS A 192 -14.69 2.76 11.46
C HIS A 192 -14.98 4.19 11.00
N ALA A 193 -14.14 4.76 10.14
CA ALA A 193 -14.39 6.07 9.55
C ALA A 193 -15.68 6.07 8.72
N VAL A 194 -15.90 5.03 7.90
CA VAL A 194 -17.14 4.86 7.12
C VAL A 194 -18.36 4.67 8.03
N ARG A 195 -18.22 3.98 9.16
CA ARG A 195 -19.31 3.84 10.16
C ARG A 195 -19.54 5.08 11.01
N ASN A 196 -18.70 6.11 10.85
CA ASN A 196 -18.68 7.30 11.69
C ASN A 196 -18.50 6.97 13.20
N ASP A 197 -17.79 5.87 13.49
CA ASP A 197 -17.50 5.42 14.86
C ASP A 197 -16.15 5.98 15.31
N HIS A 198 -16.16 7.23 15.78
CA HIS A 198 -14.95 7.94 16.18
C HIS A 198 -14.20 7.27 17.33
N THR A 199 -14.90 6.61 18.26
CA THR A 199 -14.27 5.93 19.40
C THR A 199 -13.47 4.73 18.94
N ARG A 200 -14.07 3.85 18.11
CA ARG A 200 -13.33 2.70 17.56
C ARG A 200 -12.25 3.13 16.57
N ALA A 201 -12.50 4.16 15.78
CA ALA A 201 -11.50 4.71 14.87
C ALA A 201 -10.28 5.24 15.63
N GLY A 202 -10.46 6.00 16.71
CA GLY A 202 -9.36 6.47 17.56
C GLY A 202 -8.53 5.33 18.16
N ALA A 203 -9.20 4.26 18.64
CA ALA A 203 -8.50 3.08 19.13
C ALA A 203 -7.71 2.35 18.03
N ALA A 204 -8.27 2.25 16.82
CA ALA A 204 -7.59 1.65 15.66
C ALA A 204 -6.36 2.47 15.22
N ILE A 205 -6.49 3.80 15.19
CA ILE A 205 -5.39 4.73 14.88
C ILE A 205 -4.24 4.59 15.87
N SER A 206 -4.52 4.53 17.18
CA SER A 206 -3.46 4.36 18.19
C SER A 206 -2.69 3.05 17.99
N ARG A 207 -3.38 1.94 17.70
CA ARG A 207 -2.72 0.66 17.40
C ARG A 207 -1.89 0.72 16.12
N LEU A 208 -2.40 1.40 15.09
CA LEU A 208 -1.68 1.60 13.84
C LEU A 208 -0.38 2.38 14.08
N ARG A 209 -0.42 3.47 14.86
CA ARG A 209 0.78 4.24 15.24
C ARG A 209 1.83 3.39 15.94
N ASP A 210 1.42 2.57 16.89
CA ASP A 210 2.34 1.69 17.63
C ASP A 210 3.01 0.67 16.70
N LEU A 211 2.25 0.11 15.75
CA LEU A 211 2.75 -0.82 14.76
C LEU A 211 3.72 -0.16 13.76
N THR A 212 3.48 1.10 13.41
CA THR A 212 4.22 1.81 12.34
C THR A 212 5.26 2.79 12.88
N ARG A 213 5.67 2.65 14.15
CA ARG A 213 6.57 3.61 14.81
C ARG A 213 7.91 3.76 14.10
N ASP A 214 8.46 2.66 13.58
CA ASP A 214 9.77 2.64 12.94
C ASP A 214 9.69 2.81 11.41
N HIS A 215 8.57 2.40 10.82
CA HIS A 215 8.34 2.38 9.37
C HIS A 215 6.87 2.64 9.07
N TYR A 216 6.58 3.36 7.97
CA TYR A 216 5.21 3.66 7.54
C TYR A 216 4.43 4.56 8.50
N THR A 217 5.10 5.44 9.25
CA THR A 217 4.47 6.37 10.20
C THR A 217 3.32 7.17 9.57
N TYR A 218 3.43 7.50 8.28
CA TYR A 218 2.41 8.20 7.49
C TYR A 218 1.07 7.44 7.38
N TYR A 219 0.99 6.14 7.67
CA TYR A 219 -0.30 5.44 7.69
C TYR A 219 -1.22 5.95 8.81
N ALA A 220 -0.65 6.40 9.93
CA ALA A 220 -1.43 7.05 10.99
C ALA A 220 -2.02 8.39 10.51
N ASP A 221 -1.25 9.19 9.77
CA ASP A 221 -1.73 10.43 9.16
C ASP A 221 -2.90 10.15 8.22
N ILE A 222 -2.78 9.15 7.35
CA ILE A 222 -3.87 8.74 6.45
C ILE A 222 -5.12 8.35 7.23
N ALA A 223 -4.98 7.57 8.30
CA ALA A 223 -6.11 7.16 9.13
C ALA A 223 -6.76 8.36 9.87
N GLN A 224 -5.98 9.37 10.25
CA GLN A 224 -6.49 10.63 10.77
C GLN A 224 -7.21 11.45 9.69
N PHE A 225 -6.67 11.50 8.47
CA PHE A 225 -7.33 12.15 7.33
C PHE A 225 -8.71 11.54 7.03
N MET A 226 -8.82 10.21 7.07
CA MET A 226 -10.10 9.50 6.89
C MET A 226 -11.16 9.93 7.92
N THR A 227 -10.74 10.15 9.16
CA THR A 227 -11.63 10.45 10.30
C THR A 227 -11.90 11.93 10.53
N ASP A 228 -11.23 12.80 9.76
CA ASP A 228 -11.26 14.26 9.90
C ASP A 228 -10.84 14.78 11.29
N VAL A 229 -10.02 13.99 11.98
CA VAL A 229 -9.45 14.37 13.28
C VAL A 229 -8.14 15.13 13.03
N PRO A 230 -7.82 16.18 13.83
CA PRO A 230 -6.52 16.83 13.76
C PRO A 230 -5.34 15.85 13.90
N LEU A 231 -4.22 16.16 13.26
CA LEU A 231 -2.99 15.41 13.44
C LEU A 231 -2.42 15.67 14.84
N ASP A 232 -2.62 14.72 15.76
CA ASP A 232 -2.01 14.77 17.09
C ASP A 232 -0.47 14.70 17.06
N GLN A 233 0.08 13.98 16.06
CA GLN A 233 1.52 13.81 15.82
C GLN A 233 1.76 13.74 14.32
N VAL A 234 2.63 14.61 13.80
CA VAL A 234 2.93 14.66 12.36
C VAL A 234 4.02 13.62 12.04
N SER A 235 3.78 12.75 11.05
CA SER A 235 4.75 11.71 10.66
C SER A 235 6.04 12.25 10.04
N GLY A 236 6.06 13.52 9.62
CA GLY A 236 7.13 14.13 8.84
C GLY A 236 7.07 13.81 7.34
N ALA A 237 6.00 13.15 6.87
CA ALA A 237 5.83 12.82 5.47
C ALA A 237 5.81 14.06 4.56
N ARG A 238 6.46 13.93 3.42
CA ARG A 238 6.45 14.92 2.34
C ARG A 238 5.46 14.46 1.29
N TRP A 239 4.24 14.98 1.35
CA TRP A 239 3.18 14.72 0.36
C TRP A 239 3.48 15.37 -0.99
N LEU A 240 2.94 14.83 -2.09
CA LEU A 240 3.26 15.31 -3.45
C LEU A 240 2.74 16.72 -3.73
N ASP A 241 1.44 16.95 -3.49
CA ASP A 241 0.79 18.24 -3.74
C ASP A 241 0.81 19.09 -2.46
N SER A 242 0.13 18.58 -1.43
CA SER A 242 0.20 19.05 -0.04
C SER A 242 -0.45 18.03 0.90
N GLU A 243 -0.22 18.20 2.20
CA GLU A 243 -0.94 17.44 3.23
C GLU A 243 -2.46 17.63 3.09
N GLN A 244 -2.91 18.88 2.93
CA GLN A 244 -4.33 19.20 2.82
C GLN A 244 -4.99 18.52 1.61
N HIS A 245 -4.37 18.56 0.42
CA HIS A 245 -4.94 17.88 -0.76
C HIS A 245 -5.02 16.36 -0.56
N THR A 246 -4.01 15.77 0.08
CA THR A 246 -4.00 14.34 0.40
C THR A 246 -5.10 14.01 1.41
N ARG A 247 -5.27 14.86 2.43
CA ARG A 247 -6.34 14.75 3.42
C ARG A 247 -7.71 14.81 2.76
N ASP A 248 -7.93 15.78 1.87
CA ASP A 248 -9.21 15.97 1.18
C ASP A 248 -9.55 14.77 0.30
N ARG A 249 -8.57 14.16 -0.39
CA ARG A 249 -8.77 12.93 -1.18
C ARG A 249 -9.20 11.77 -0.30
N TRP A 250 -8.46 11.49 0.78
CA TRP A 250 -8.81 10.41 1.71
C TRP A 250 -10.16 10.62 2.40
N ARG A 251 -10.46 11.86 2.79
CA ARG A 251 -11.75 12.20 3.38
C ARG A 251 -12.89 12.00 2.39
N SER A 252 -12.70 12.40 1.14
CA SER A 252 -13.69 12.22 0.07
C SER A 252 -14.03 10.74 -0.15
N LEU A 253 -13.06 9.83 -0.05
CA LEU A 253 -13.33 8.38 -0.13
C LEU A 253 -14.28 7.90 0.99
N VAL A 254 -14.04 8.34 2.22
CA VAL A 254 -14.89 7.99 3.37
C VAL A 254 -16.29 8.58 3.21
N THR A 255 -16.40 9.86 2.86
CA THR A 255 -17.68 10.54 2.69
C THR A 255 -18.50 9.94 1.53
N ALA A 256 -17.85 9.60 0.41
CA ALA A 256 -18.51 8.90 -0.69
C ALA A 256 -19.09 7.56 -0.21
N ARG A 257 -18.31 6.77 0.54
CA ARG A 257 -18.78 5.48 1.06
C ARG A 257 -19.93 5.64 2.05
N GLN A 258 -19.87 6.63 2.94
CA GLN A 258 -20.97 6.97 3.85
C GLN A 258 -22.26 7.31 3.10
N ALA A 259 -22.16 8.09 2.02
CA ALA A 259 -23.32 8.45 1.18
C ALA A 259 -23.97 7.20 0.56
N HIS A 260 -23.15 6.30 -0.02
CA HIS A 260 -23.63 5.04 -0.57
C HIS A 260 -24.39 4.18 0.45
N HIS A 261 -23.94 4.14 1.72
CA HIS A 261 -24.62 3.36 2.77
C HIS A 261 -25.88 4.05 3.29
N SER A 262 -25.93 5.39 3.24
CA SER A 262 -27.08 6.18 3.69
C SER A 262 -28.22 6.21 2.66
N GLY A 263 -28.10 5.51 1.52
CA GLY A 263 -29.11 5.47 0.47
C GLY A 263 -29.30 6.80 -0.26
N ARG A 264 -28.27 7.65 -0.31
CA ARG A 264 -28.26 8.90 -1.08
C ARG A 264 -27.44 8.75 -2.35
#